data_AF-A0A5J4P6X0-F1
#
_entry.id   AF-A0A5J4P6X0-F1
#
_cell.length_a   1.000
_cell.length_b   1.000
_cell.length_c   1.000
_cell.angle_alpha   90.00
_cell.angle_beta   90.00
_cell.angle_gamma   90.00
#
_symmetry.space_group_name_H-M   'P 1'
#
loop_
_entity.id
_entity.type
_entity.pdbx_description
1 polymer ?
#
loop_
_entity_poly.entity_id
_entity_poly.type
_entity_poly.pdbx_seq_one_letter_code
_entity_poly.pdbx_strand_id
1 'polypeptide(L)' 'GYVIGLDYGTDSCRAIIVEAETGKEIASSVKYYKRWKEGKYCDPAKNQYRQHPLDYVESLGDE' A
#
# COMPACT_ATOMS: atom_id res chain seq x y z
N GLY A 1 5.34 24.10 -1.58
CA GLY A 1 4.09 23.35 -1.27
C GLY A 1 4.38 21.87 -1.00
N TYR A 2 3.43 21.09 -0.49
CA TYR A 2 3.63 19.64 -0.23
C TYR A 2 2.78 18.78 -1.17
N VAL A 3 3.33 17.64 -1.58
CA VAL A 3 2.63 16.60 -2.35
C VAL A 3 2.71 15.26 -1.61
N ILE A 4 1.68 14.43 -1.80
CA ILE A 4 1.67 13.04 -1.32
C ILE A 4 1.87 12.08 -2.48
N GLY A 5 2.79 11.14 -2.32
CA GLY A 5 2.98 9.99 -3.21
C GLY A 5 2.40 8.73 -2.57
N LEU A 6 1.71 7.92 -3.37
CA LEU A 6 1.15 6.63 -2.96
C LEU A 6 1.70 5.54 -3.88
N ASP A 7 2.22 4.46 -3.30
CA ASP A 7 2.75 3.30 -4.00
C ASP A 7 2.05 2.04 -3.50
N TYR A 8 1.31 1.36 -4.38
CA TYR A 8 0.57 0.14 -4.07
C TYR A 8 1.38 -1.07 -4.52
N GLY A 9 2.13 -1.63 -3.58
CA GLY A 9 2.91 -2.84 -3.78
C GLY A 9 2.06 -4.11 -3.67
N THR A 10 2.75 -5.25 -3.61
CA THR A 10 2.11 -6.56 -3.53
C THR A 10 1.51 -6.85 -2.15
N ASP A 11 2.17 -6.46 -1.07
CA ASP A 11 1.75 -6.79 0.30
C ASP A 11 1.37 -5.57 1.16
N SER A 12 1.50 -4.37 0.60
CA SER A 12 1.41 -3.11 1.33
C SER A 12 1.21 -1.91 0.40
N CYS A 13 0.71 -0.82 0.99
CA CYS A 13 0.77 0.52 0.41
C CYS A 13 1.78 1.37 1.20
N ARG A 14 2.62 2.12 0.48
CA ARG A 14 3.52 3.14 1.06
C ARG A 14 3.03 4.53 0.68
N ALA A 15 2.98 5.42 1.66
CA ALA A 15 2.75 6.84 1.46
C ALA A 15 4.01 7.64 1.77
N ILE A 16 4.30 8.67 0.99
CA ILE A 16 5.37 9.64 1.25
C ILE A 16 4.84 11.07 1.12
N ILE A 17 5.34 11.97 1.96
CA ILE A 17 5.13 13.42 1.82
C ILE A 17 6.43 14.04 1.31
N VAL A 18 6.33 14.85 0.26
CA VAL A 18 7.48 15.47 -0.39
C VAL A 18 7.26 16.98 -0.49
N GLU A 19 8.29 17.77 -0.21
CA GLU A 19 8.32 19.19 -0.52
C GLU A 19 8.46 19.38 -2.04
N ALA A 20 7.45 19.95 -2.68
CA ALA A 20 7.32 20.00 -4.14
C ALA A 20 8.42 20.84 -4.83
N GLU A 21 8.97 21.83 -4.13
CA GLU A 21 9.97 22.74 -4.68
C GLU A 21 11.38 22.14 -4.68
N THR A 22 11.67 21.28 -3.70
CA THR A 22 13.02 20.73 -3.50
C THR A 22 13.12 19.23 -3.81
N GLY A 23 11.98 18.52 -3.87
CA GLY A 23 11.93 17.07 -3.97
C GLY A 23 12.31 16.34 -2.68
N LYS A 24 12.48 17.05 -1.56
CA LYS A 24 12.86 16.46 -0.27
C LYS A 24 11.71 15.65 0.34
N GLU A 25 11.96 14.38 0.66
CA GLU A 25 11.04 13.56 1.46
C GLU A 25 11.00 14.10 2.90
N ILE A 26 9.78 14.34 3.40
CA ILE A 26 9.50 14.89 4.73
C ILE A 26 9.06 13.79 5.70
N ALA A 27 8.26 12.84 5.20
CA ALA A 27 7.74 11.73 5.99
C ALA A 27 7.37 10.56 5.09
N SER A 28 7.32 9.36 5.67
CA SER A 28 6.78 8.18 5.02
C SER A 28 6.08 7.25 6.00
N SER A 29 5.16 6.44 5.48
CA SER A 29 4.41 5.42 6.23
C SER A 29 4.12 4.22 5.33
N VAL A 30 4.00 3.04 5.93
CA VAL A 30 3.69 1.79 5.24
C VAL A 30 2.54 1.10 5.97
N LYS A 31 1.50 0.70 5.24
CA LYS A 31 0.36 -0.07 5.75
C LYS A 31 0.24 -1.37 4.99
N TYR A 32 0.37 -2.48 5.70
CA TYR A 32 0.30 -3.82 5.11
C TYR A 32 -1.15 -4.25 4.87
N TYR A 33 -1.36 -4.96 3.76
CA TYR A 33 -2.65 -5.54 3.39
C TYR A 33 -2.97 -6.73 4.30
N LYS A 34 -4.06 -6.60 5.08
CA LYS A 34 -4.47 -7.60 6.06
C LYS A 34 -4.78 -8.95 5.39
N ARG A 35 -5.56 -8.95 4.30
CA ARG A 35 -6.00 -10.21 3.65
C ARG A 35 -4.87 -10.88 2.89
N TRP A 36 -3.97 -10.09 2.27
CA TRP A 36 -2.75 -10.62 1.66
C TRP A 36 -1.87 -11.34 2.69
N LYS A 37 -1.62 -10.72 3.86
CA LYS A 37 -0.85 -11.35 4.95
C LYS A 37 -1.47 -12.64 5.46
N GLU A 38 -2.79 -12.74 5.43
CA GLU A 38 -3.54 -13.96 5.78
C GLU A 38 -3.54 -15.01 4.64
N GLY A 39 -2.94 -14.72 3.49
CA GLY A 39 -2.94 -15.60 2.32
C GLY A 39 -4.31 -15.78 1.67
N LYS A 40 -5.28 -14.92 2.00
CA LYS A 40 -6.64 -15.00 1.44
C LYS A 40 -6.58 -14.80 -0.07
N TYR A 41 -7.40 -15.57 -0.78
CA TYR A 41 -7.52 -15.56 -2.25
C TYR A 41 -6.25 -16.03 -3.01
N CYS A 42 -5.22 -16.49 -2.28
CA CYS A 42 -4.04 -17.13 -2.86
C CYS A 42 -4.16 -18.66 -2.81
N ASP A 43 -3.77 -19.31 -3.89
CA ASP A 43 -3.64 -20.77 -4.01
C ASP A 43 -2.33 -21.08 -4.76
N PRO A 44 -1.22 -21.27 -4.03
CA PRO A 44 0.09 -21.51 -4.64
C PRO A 44 0.14 -22.77 -5.49
N ALA A 45 -0.62 -23.81 -5.13
CA ALA A 45 -0.69 -25.05 -5.90
C ALA A 45 -1.31 -24.83 -7.30
N LYS A 46 -2.10 -23.76 -7.46
CA LYS A 46 -2.67 -23.32 -8.74
C LYS A 46 -1.98 -22.08 -9.31
N ASN A 47 -0.84 -21.67 -8.76
CA ASN A 47 -0.14 -20.44 -9.14
C ASN A 47 -1.07 -19.19 -9.13
N GLN A 48 -1.99 -19.12 -8.16
CA GLN A 48 -2.94 -18.03 -8.03
C GLN A 48 -2.56 -17.12 -6.86
N TYR A 49 -2.35 -15.83 -7.14
CA TYR A 49 -2.07 -14.80 -6.14
C TYR A 49 -2.92 -13.57 -6.44
N ARG A 50 -3.95 -13.33 -5.61
CA ARG A 50 -4.92 -12.26 -5.85
C ARG A 50 -4.95 -11.31 -4.66
N GLN A 51 -4.75 -10.03 -4.95
CA GLN A 51 -4.97 -8.96 -3.98
C GLN A 51 -6.46 -8.63 -3.94
N HIS A 52 -6.98 -8.31 -2.76
CA HIS A 52 -8.38 -7.95 -2.59
C HIS A 52 -8.55 -6.42 -2.64
N PRO A 53 -9.47 -5.85 -3.45
CA PRO A 53 -9.64 -4.40 -3.59
C PRO A 53 -9.83 -3.64 -2.27
N LEU A 54 -10.47 -4.26 -1.28
CA LEU A 54 -10.66 -3.67 0.04
C LEU A 54 -9.34 -3.41 0.79
N ASP A 55 -8.28 -4.19 0.55
CA ASP A 55 -6.97 -3.92 1.17
C ASP A 55 -6.38 -2.59 0.69
N TYR A 56 -6.66 -2.18 -0.55
CA TYR A 56 -6.21 -0.89 -1.09
C TYR A 56 -6.94 0.28 -0.39
N VAL A 57 -8.25 0.15 -0.20
CA VAL A 57 -9.08 1.18 0.46
C VAL A 57 -8.72 1.31 1.95
N GLU A 58 -8.61 0.19 2.67
CA GLU A 58 -8.23 0.16 4.09
C GLU A 58 -6.76 0.59 4.31
N SER A 59 -5.90 0.50 3.29
CA SER A 59 -4.52 1.00 3.39
C SER A 59 -4.41 2.53 3.31
N LEU A 60 -5.42 3.22 2.75
CA LEU A 60 -5.49 4.68 2.65
C LEU A 60 -6.19 5.36 3.82
N GLY A 61 -7.27 4.74 4.32
CA GLY A 61 -8.09 5.26 5.41
C GLY A 61 -7.89 4.49 6.71
N ASP A 62 -8.33 5.07 7.82
CA ASP A 62 -8.46 4.34 9.07
C ASP A 62 -9.80 3.57 9.11
N GLU A 63 -9.74 2.31 9.55
CA GLU A 63 -10.81 1.64 10.29
C GLU A 63 -10.31 1.41 11.72
#